data_AF-A0A4P5X0W4-F1
#
_entry.id   AF-A0A4P5X0W4-F1
#
_cell.length_a   1.000
_cell.length_b   1.000
_cell.length_c   1.000
_cell.angle_alpha   90.00
_cell.angle_beta   90.00
_cell.angle_gamma   90.00
#
_symmetry.space_group_name_H-M   'P 1'
#
loop_
_entity.id
_entity.type
_entity.pdbx_description
1 polymer ?
#
loop_
_entity_poly.entity_id
_entity_poly.type
_entity_poly.pdbx_seq_one_letter_code
_entity_poly.pdbx_strand_id
1 'polypeptide(L)'
;MADVCEDVKVVSNPGSNSLEVWFEPWGMSHSLLAGESFRVVGRSDQPGELEVVAADGAVAVYAWPGSTVMVYKGDTLVDDFNIVFPELPPGMSARGFVEFMFGGPGGPGHQSTNPVDSSHSGRSRPWWKLW
;
A
#
# COMPACT_ATOMS: atom_id res chain seq x y z
N MET A 1 7.23 -22.53 -18.77
CA MET A 1 6.73 -21.99 -17.49
C MET A 1 7.25 -20.57 -17.45
N ALA A 2 6.39 -19.56 -17.28
CA ALA A 2 6.87 -18.20 -17.09
C ALA A 2 7.58 -18.14 -15.74
N ASP A 3 8.76 -17.55 -15.70
CA ASP A 3 9.47 -17.35 -14.44
C ASP A 3 8.73 -16.28 -13.64
N VAL A 4 8.28 -16.64 -12.43
CA VAL A 4 7.64 -15.70 -11.51
C VAL A 4 8.74 -14.84 -10.90
N CYS A 5 8.65 -13.53 -11.14
CA CYS A 5 9.44 -12.53 -10.45
C CYS A 5 8.80 -12.25 -9.08
N GLU A 6 9.63 -12.25 -8.02
CA GLU A 6 9.20 -12.01 -6.64
C GLU A 6 10.12 -10.99 -5.99
N ASP A 7 9.54 -10.06 -5.24
CA ASP A 7 10.27 -9.19 -4.30
C ASP A 7 9.58 -9.23 -2.94
N VAL A 8 10.40 -9.24 -1.89
CA VAL A 8 9.93 -9.34 -0.51
C VAL A 8 10.48 -8.19 0.31
N LYS A 9 9.60 -7.45 0.97
CA LYS A 9 9.96 -6.37 1.89
C LYS A 9 9.40 -6.65 3.28
N VAL A 10 10.12 -6.19 4.29
CA VAL A 10 9.65 -6.17 5.68
C VAL A 10 9.42 -4.72 6.09
N VAL A 11 8.21 -4.41 6.51
CA VAL A 11 7.84 -3.11 7.08
C VAL A 11 7.71 -3.30 8.58
N SER A 12 8.61 -2.68 9.34
CA SER A 12 8.64 -2.80 10.81
C SER A 12 8.25 -1.48 11.46
N ASN A 13 7.54 -1.55 12.58
CA ASN A 13 7.25 -0.39 13.42
C ASN A 13 8.04 -0.46 14.74
N PRO A 14 9.29 0.04 14.79
CA PRO A 14 10.09 0.04 16.01
C PRO A 14 9.67 1.14 17.01
N GLY A 15 8.70 1.97 16.65
CA GLY A 15 8.21 3.07 17.50
C GLY A 15 7.34 2.60 18.65
N SER A 16 6.84 3.56 19.43
CA SER A 16 5.92 3.32 20.55
C SER A 16 4.44 3.47 20.19
N ASN A 17 4.14 4.01 19.01
CA ASN A 17 2.79 4.29 18.54
C ASN A 17 2.45 3.39 17.36
N SER A 18 1.15 3.21 17.09
CA SER A 18 0.71 2.52 15.88
C SER A 18 1.13 3.29 14.63
N LEU A 19 1.49 2.56 13.58
CA LEU A 19 1.86 3.08 12.27
C LEU A 19 0.79 2.65 11.26
N GLU A 20 0.31 3.57 10.45
CA GLU A 20 -0.54 3.21 9.31
C GLU A 20 0.35 2.83 8.12
N VAL A 21 0.07 1.67 7.52
CA VAL A 21 0.79 1.16 6.34
C VAL A 21 -0.17 1.08 5.16
N TRP A 22 0.05 1.91 4.15
CA TRP A 22 -0.71 1.98 2.91
C TRP A 22 -0.13 1.03 1.86
N PHE A 23 -0.99 0.33 1.15
CA PHE A 23 -0.64 -0.58 0.06
C PHE A 23 -1.18 -0.02 -1.25
N GLU A 24 -0.27 0.53 -2.03
CA GLU A 24 -0.55 1.19 -3.30
C GLU A 24 -0.23 0.25 -4.46
N PRO A 25 -1.06 0.25 -5.52
CA PRO A 25 -2.06 1.27 -5.85
C PRO A 25 -3.43 1.09 -5.17
N TRP A 26 -3.68 -0.02 -4.46
CA TRP A 26 -5.05 -0.39 -4.05
C TRP A 26 -5.71 0.59 -3.06
N GLY A 27 -4.96 1.54 -2.50
CA GLY A 27 -5.47 2.54 -1.57
C GLY A 27 -6.02 1.93 -0.28
N MET A 28 -5.46 0.79 0.13
CA MET A 28 -5.87 0.07 1.33
C MET A 28 -4.80 0.22 2.39
N SER A 29 -5.19 0.54 3.63
CA SER A 29 -4.26 0.64 4.75
C SER A 29 -4.49 -0.44 5.80
N HIS A 30 -3.40 -0.82 6.46
CA HIS A 30 -3.42 -1.67 7.66
C HIS A 30 -2.70 -0.98 8.80
N SER A 31 -3.24 -1.13 10.02
CA SER A 31 -2.59 -0.64 11.23
C SER A 31 -1.52 -1.63 11.70
N LEU A 32 -0.30 -1.14 11.89
CA LEU A 32 0.84 -1.89 12.39
C LEU A 32 1.20 -1.40 13.79
N LEU A 33 0.97 -2.23 14.81
CA LEU A 33 1.20 -1.81 16.19
C LEU A 33 2.71 -1.67 16.49
N ALA A 34 3.01 -0.98 17.57
CA ALA A 34 4.37 -0.83 18.08
C ALA A 34 5.03 -2.21 18.30
N GLY A 35 6.24 -2.38 17.79
CA GLY A 35 7.02 -3.61 17.88
C GLY A 35 6.65 -4.70 16.87
N GLU A 36 5.64 -4.47 16.01
CA GLU A 36 5.22 -5.44 15.00
C GLU A 36 5.88 -5.19 13.63
N SER A 37 5.75 -6.18 12.74
CA SER A 37 6.14 -6.06 11.34
C SER A 37 5.16 -6.74 10.40
N PHE A 38 5.12 -6.23 9.16
CA PHE A 38 4.53 -6.93 8.02
C PHE A 38 5.63 -7.49 7.12
N ARG A 39 5.42 -8.71 6.61
CA ARG A 39 6.15 -9.25 5.47
C ARG A 39 5.28 -9.10 4.24
N VAL A 40 5.75 -8.33 3.27
CA VAL A 40 5.04 -7.99 2.03
C VAL A 40 5.71 -8.71 0.88
N VAL A 41 4.93 -9.46 0.10
CA VAL A 41 5.42 -10.26 -1.02
C VAL A 41 4.74 -9.78 -2.29
N GLY A 42 5.50 -9.16 -3.18
CA GLY A 42 5.06 -8.81 -4.52
C GLY A 42 5.39 -9.93 -5.51
N ARG A 43 4.49 -10.24 -6.45
CA ARG A 43 4.70 -11.24 -7.49
C ARG A 43 4.16 -10.79 -8.84
N SER A 44 4.90 -11.09 -9.90
CA SER A 44 4.53 -10.78 -11.28
C SER A 44 5.23 -11.74 -12.25
N ASP A 45 4.75 -11.82 -13.49
CA ASP A 45 5.50 -12.41 -14.61
C ASP A 45 6.50 -11.40 -15.24
N GLN A 46 6.43 -10.14 -14.82
CA GLN A 46 7.33 -9.06 -15.21
C GLN A 46 8.27 -8.69 -14.05
N PRO A 47 9.56 -8.41 -14.34
CA PRO A 47 10.50 -7.98 -13.32
C PRO A 47 10.11 -6.62 -12.73
N GLY A 48 10.35 -6.46 -11.42
CA GLY A 48 10.14 -5.21 -10.70
C GLY A 48 10.38 -5.40 -9.20
N GLU A 49 10.14 -4.35 -8.44
CA GLU A 49 10.40 -4.33 -7.00
C GLU A 49 9.33 -3.54 -6.25
N LEU A 50 9.12 -3.89 -4.98
CA LEU A 50 8.31 -3.11 -4.06
C LEU A 50 9.10 -1.87 -3.63
N GLU A 51 8.47 -0.70 -3.65
CA GLU A 51 9.03 0.53 -3.08
C GLU A 51 8.39 0.78 -1.70
N VAL A 52 9.20 0.98 -0.66
CA VAL A 52 8.72 1.31 0.69
C VAL A 52 9.15 2.73 1.05
N VAL A 53 8.18 3.58 1.37
CA VAL A 53 8.40 5.00 1.64
C VAL A 53 7.75 5.36 2.97
N ALA A 54 8.52 5.98 3.87
CA ALA A 54 7.97 6.60 5.08
C ALA A 54 7.71 8.08 4.83
N ALA A 55 6.50 8.56 5.14
CA ALA A 55 6.12 9.97 5.05
C ALA A 55 5.00 10.29 6.04
N ASP A 56 5.08 11.45 6.70
CA ASP A 56 3.99 12.03 7.52
C ASP A 56 3.38 11.10 8.59
N GLY A 57 4.21 10.26 9.23
CA GLY A 57 3.76 9.34 10.28
C GLY A 57 3.05 8.08 9.75
N ALA A 58 3.12 7.85 8.44
CA ALA A 58 2.68 6.63 7.78
C ALA A 58 3.82 6.01 6.96
N VAL A 59 3.61 4.76 6.54
CA VAL A 59 4.43 4.10 5.52
C VAL A 59 3.55 3.74 4.34
N ALA A 60 4.07 3.87 3.13
CA ALA A 60 3.44 3.38 1.92
C ALA A 60 4.33 2.31 1.28
N VAL A 61 3.70 1.24 0.82
CA VAL A 61 4.30 0.19 0.02
C VAL A 61 3.68 0.26 -1.37
N TYR A 62 4.49 0.60 -2.37
CA TYR A 62 4.07 0.66 -3.76
C TYR A 62 4.47 -0.63 -4.46
N ALA A 63 3.49 -1.30 -5.05
CA ALA A 63 3.69 -2.43 -5.93
C ALA A 63 4.14 -1.97 -7.33
N TRP A 64 4.88 -2.80 -8.06
CA TRP A 64 5.24 -2.51 -9.44
C TRP A 64 4.15 -2.95 -10.42
N PRO A 65 4.09 -2.39 -11.64
CA PRO A 65 3.09 -2.78 -12.63
C PRO A 65 3.13 -4.27 -12.97
N GLY A 66 1.96 -4.86 -13.21
CA GLY A 66 1.81 -6.28 -13.44
C GLY A 66 1.82 -7.13 -12.16
N SER A 67 2.15 -6.55 -11.00
CA SER A 67 2.25 -7.33 -9.76
C SER A 67 0.94 -7.43 -8.97
N THR A 68 0.91 -8.49 -8.16
CA THR A 68 -0.03 -8.71 -7.04
C THR A 68 0.74 -8.69 -5.73
N VAL A 69 0.09 -8.39 -4.61
CA VAL A 69 0.74 -8.31 -3.30
C VAL A 69 0.01 -9.13 -2.25
N MET A 70 0.77 -9.92 -1.50
CA MET A 70 0.29 -10.55 -0.27
C MET A 70 0.95 -9.90 0.95
N VAL A 71 0.16 -9.67 2.00
CA VAL A 71 0.63 -9.08 3.25
C VAL A 71 0.49 -10.10 4.38
N TYR A 72 1.59 -10.35 5.08
CA TYR A 72 1.63 -11.28 6.21
C TYR A 72 1.99 -10.57 7.50
N LYS A 73 1.37 -11.00 8.61
CA LYS A 73 1.74 -10.66 9.98
C LYS A 73 2.18 -11.93 10.70
N GLY A 74 3.49 -12.09 10.89
CA GLY A 74 4.07 -13.40 11.19
C GLY A 74 3.79 -14.38 10.04
N ASP A 75 3.19 -15.53 10.36
CA ASP A 75 2.81 -16.55 9.38
C ASP A 75 1.36 -16.38 8.85
N THR A 76 0.61 -15.42 9.39
CA THR A 76 -0.79 -15.19 9.02
C THR A 76 -0.89 -14.25 7.84
N LEU A 77 -1.55 -14.67 6.76
CA LEU A 77 -1.96 -13.80 5.65
C LEU A 77 -3.05 -12.85 6.15
N VAL A 78 -2.78 -11.55 6.13
CA VAL A 78 -3.73 -10.50 6.55
C VAL A 78 -4.42 -9.83 5.38
N ASP A 79 -3.81 -9.83 4.19
CA ASP A 79 -4.44 -9.36 2.96
C ASP A 79 -3.83 -9.99 1.71
N ASP A 80 -4.62 -10.08 0.65
CA ASP A 80 -4.26 -10.60 -0.67
C ASP A 80 -4.80 -9.67 -1.77
N PHE A 81 -3.93 -8.76 -2.22
CA PHE A 81 -4.18 -7.86 -3.34
C PHE A 81 -3.90 -8.58 -4.66
N ASN A 82 -4.80 -9.49 -5.03
CA ASN A 82 -4.71 -10.33 -6.23
C ASN A 82 -5.19 -9.66 -7.53
N ILE A 83 -5.58 -8.38 -7.46
CA ILE A 83 -5.89 -7.58 -8.65
C ILE A 83 -4.59 -6.98 -9.16
N VAL A 84 -4.20 -7.36 -10.37
CA VAL A 84 -3.00 -6.89 -11.04
C VAL A 84 -3.00 -5.37 -11.20
N PHE A 85 -1.92 -4.72 -10.79
CA PHE A 85 -1.71 -3.30 -11.06
C PHE A 85 -1.50 -3.08 -12.57
N PRO A 86 -2.32 -2.27 -13.27
CA PRO A 86 -2.15 -1.99 -14.69
C PRO A 86 -0.77 -1.43 -15.07
N GLU A 87 -0.43 -1.58 -16.34
CA GLU A 87 0.76 -0.95 -16.93
C GLU A 87 0.70 0.58 -16.84
N LEU A 88 1.88 1.18 -16.69
CA LEU A 88 2.04 2.62 -16.52
C LEU A 88 2.39 3.31 -17.83
N PRO A 89 2.10 4.63 -17.93
CA PRO A 89 2.68 5.46 -18.98
C PRO A 89 4.21 5.33 -19.02
N PRO A 90 4.83 5.34 -20.23
CA PRO A 90 6.27 5.21 -20.35
C PRO A 90 7.04 6.25 -19.52
N GLY A 91 8.04 5.77 -18.76
CA GLY A 91 8.92 6.62 -17.95
C GLY A 91 8.37 7.01 -16.57
N MET A 92 7.21 6.48 -16.16
CA MET A 92 6.60 6.75 -14.85
C MET A 92 6.81 5.57 -13.90
N SER A 93 7.20 5.85 -12.64
CA SER A 93 7.19 4.84 -11.58
C SER A 93 5.79 4.64 -11.01
N ALA A 94 5.53 3.49 -10.37
CA ALA A 94 4.28 3.21 -9.67
C ALA A 94 3.90 4.32 -8.70
N ARG A 95 4.86 4.69 -7.85
CA ARG A 95 4.76 5.82 -6.94
C ARG A 95 4.45 7.12 -7.68
N GLY A 96 5.23 7.46 -8.71
CA GLY A 96 5.04 8.69 -9.46
C GLY A 96 3.65 8.80 -10.10
N PHE A 97 3.10 7.67 -10.57
CA PHE A 97 1.74 7.61 -11.10
C PHE A 97 0.68 7.82 -10.02
N VAL A 98 0.79 7.11 -8.89
CA VAL A 98 -0.13 7.25 -7.76
C VAL A 98 -0.10 8.66 -7.17
N GLU A 99 1.10 9.21 -6.97
CA GLU A 99 1.30 10.59 -6.49
C GLU A 99 0.73 11.62 -7.47
N PHE A 100 0.97 11.48 -8.77
CA PHE A 100 0.46 12.38 -9.80
C PHE A 100 -1.08 12.39 -9.84
N MET A 101 -1.70 11.21 -9.74
CA MET A 101 -3.15 11.07 -9.85
C MET A 101 -3.90 11.43 -8.56
N PHE A 102 -3.29 11.20 -7.39
CA PHE A 102 -4.02 11.18 -6.12
C PHE A 102 -3.37 11.98 -4.97
N GLY A 103 -2.15 12.50 -5.16
CA GLY A 103 -1.49 13.37 -4.18
C GLY A 103 -0.69 12.66 -3.08
N GLY A 104 -0.38 11.37 -3.25
CA GLY A 104 0.42 10.57 -2.32
C GLY A 104 -0.39 9.55 -1.51
N PRO A 105 0.25 8.86 -0.54
CA PRO A 105 -0.40 7.79 0.23
C PRO A 105 -1.69 8.27 0.89
N GLY A 106 -2.83 7.70 0.52
CA GLY A 106 -4.14 8.07 1.07
C GLY A 106 -4.65 9.49 0.76
N GLY A 107 -4.21 10.12 -0.34
CA GLY A 107 -4.59 11.50 -0.67
C GLY A 107 -6.09 11.72 -1.01
N PRO A 108 -6.50 12.96 -1.33
CA PRO A 108 -6.62 14.09 -0.42
C PRO A 108 -7.77 13.88 0.59
N GLY A 109 -7.40 13.57 1.83
CA GLY A 109 -8.36 13.35 2.93
C GLY A 109 -7.75 12.90 4.25
N HIS A 110 -6.42 12.89 4.39
CA HIS A 110 -5.69 12.53 5.62
C HIS A 110 -5.91 13.59 6.71
N GLN A 111 -7.13 13.64 7.26
CA GLN A 111 -7.42 14.36 8.50
C GLN A 111 -6.82 13.54 9.63
N SER A 112 -5.74 14.05 10.21
CA SER A 112 -5.27 13.62 11.53
C SER A 112 -6.43 13.76 12.51
N THR A 113 -7.10 12.66 12.87
CA THR A 113 -8.19 12.71 13.83
C THR A 113 -7.63 12.93 15.22
N ASN A 114 -7.53 14.19 15.65
CA ASN A 114 -7.76 14.51 17.05
C ASN A 114 -9.26 14.35 17.33
N PRO A 115 -9.67 13.84 18.51
CA PRO A 115 -11.07 13.56 18.78
C PRO A 115 -11.79 14.87 19.11
N VAL A 116 -12.75 15.26 18.27
CA VAL A 116 -14.02 15.97 18.58
C VAL A 116 -14.62 16.40 17.24
N ASP A 117 -15.56 15.63 16.71
CA ASP A 117 -17.00 15.92 16.77
C ASP A 117 -17.73 15.13 15.67
N SER A 118 -18.94 14.71 15.99
CA SER A 118 -19.74 13.76 15.25
C SER A 118 -20.52 14.47 14.14
N SER A 119 -20.29 14.13 12.87
CA SER A 119 -21.32 13.91 11.83
C SER A 119 -20.71 14.00 10.42
N HIS A 120 -21.23 13.18 9.50
CA HIS A 120 -20.83 12.93 8.10
C HIS A 120 -19.99 11.67 7.89
N SER A 121 -20.68 10.53 7.99
CA SER A 121 -20.23 9.25 7.44
C SER A 121 -20.21 9.28 5.91
N GLY A 122 -19.17 9.87 5.31
CA GLY A 122 -18.81 9.62 3.92
C GLY A 122 -17.92 8.37 3.86
N ARG A 123 -18.48 7.20 3.58
CA ARG A 123 -17.65 6.02 3.27
C ARG A 123 -16.91 6.28 1.96
N SER A 124 -15.61 6.53 2.03
CA SER A 124 -14.74 6.55 0.84
C SER A 124 -14.84 5.18 0.16
N ARG A 125 -15.25 5.17 -1.11
CA ARG A 125 -15.34 3.93 -1.89
C ARG A 125 -13.96 3.63 -2.45
N PRO A 126 -13.46 2.39 -2.35
CA PRO A 126 -12.18 2.05 -2.95
C PRO A 126 -12.24 2.25 -4.47
N TRP A 127 -11.25 2.95 -5.00
CA TRP A 127 -11.25 3.52 -6.34
C TRP A 127 -11.20 2.47 -7.46
N TRP A 128 -10.73 1.24 -7.18
CA TRP A 128 -10.77 0.11 -8.11
C TRP A 128 -12.19 -0.30 -8.53
N LYS A 129 -13.24 0.17 -7.84
CA LYS A 129 -14.65 -0.03 -8.23
C LYS A 129 -15.15 0.91 -9.33
N LEU A 130 -14.27 1.75 -9.89
CA LEU A 130 -14.59 2.67 -10.99
C LEU A 130 -14.29 2.09 -12.37
N TRP A 131 -13.93 0.80 -12.44
CA TRP A 131 -13.64 0.03 -13.65
C TRP A 131 -14.34 -1.32 -13.63
#